data_AF-A0A1V5NBS7-F1
#
_entry.id   AF-A0A1V5NBS7-F1
#
_cell.length_a   1.000
_cell.length_b   1.000
_cell.length_c   1.000
_cell.angle_alpha   90.00
_cell.angle_beta   90.00
_cell.angle_gamma   90.00
#
_symmetry.space_group_name_H-M   'P 1'
#
loop_
_entity.id
_entity.type
_entity.pdbx_description
1 polymer ?
#
loop_
_entity_poly.entity_id
_entity_poly.type
_entity_poly.pdbx_seq_one_letter_code
_entity_poly.pdbx_strand_id
1 'polypeptide(L)' 'MMDKTIDSFDVNRDAVHIKRAKIKAKFRSNAGQRAKEITFFLAAPNGCTLNEIPHHNVIKRYLSKWGFEKNLLLQEDAA' A
#
# COMPACT_ATOMS: atom_id res chain seq x y z
N MET A 1 -19.09 4.96 -11.05
CA MET A 1 -18.57 6.15 -11.79
C MET A 1 -17.10 6.00 -12.16
N MET A 2 -16.30 5.17 -11.47
CA MET A 2 -14.93 4.81 -11.90
C MET A 2 -14.91 3.75 -13.03
N ASP A 3 -15.85 2.79 -13.03
CA ASP A 3 -15.81 1.67 -13.99
C ASP A 3 -15.92 2.12 -15.45
N LYS A 4 -16.77 3.13 -15.74
CA LYS A 4 -16.95 3.67 -17.09
C LYS A 4 -15.69 4.30 -17.69
N THR A 5 -14.78 4.79 -16.86
CA THR A 5 -13.54 5.42 -17.32
C THR A 5 -12.45 4.40 -17.54
N ILE A 6 -12.46 3.30 -16.77
CA ILE A 6 -11.52 2.18 -16.96
C ILE A 6 -11.78 1.51 -18.30
N ASP A 7 -13.05 1.32 -18.67
CA ASP A 7 -13.42 0.68 -19.93
C ASP A 7 -13.10 1.55 -21.17
N SER A 8 -12.81 2.85 -21.00
CA SER A 8 -12.36 3.74 -22.10
C SER A 8 -10.86 3.62 -22.41
N PHE A 9 -10.09 3.06 -21.47
CA PHE A 9 -8.74 2.61 -21.73
C PHE A 9 -8.86 1.14 -22.11
N ASP A 10 -8.75 0.81 -23.40
CA ASP A 10 -8.76 -0.56 -23.94
C ASP A 10 -7.51 -1.34 -23.50
N VAL A 11 -7.33 -1.43 -22.18
CA VAL A 11 -6.21 -2.06 -21.52
C VAL A 11 -6.79 -3.28 -20.85
N ASN A 12 -6.33 -4.45 -21.30
CA ASN A 12 -6.61 -5.69 -20.62
C ASN A 12 -6.28 -5.50 -19.14
N ARG A 13 -7.24 -5.72 -18.24
CA ARG A 13 -7.06 -5.55 -16.79
C ARG A 13 -5.91 -6.42 -16.27
N ASP A 14 -5.65 -7.55 -16.93
CA ASP A 14 -4.53 -8.45 -16.63
C ASP A 14 -3.16 -7.90 -17.09
N ALA A 15 -3.13 -6.83 -17.90
CA ALA A 15 -1.89 -6.17 -18.32
C ALA A 15 -1.44 -5.06 -17.35
N VAL A 16 -2.30 -4.62 -16.41
CA VAL A 16 -1.99 -3.53 -15.49
C VAL A 16 -1.35 -4.05 -14.21
N HIS A 17 -0.07 -3.74 -14.03
CA HIS A 17 0.68 -4.09 -12.84
C HIS A 17 0.99 -2.85 -11.99
N ILE A 18 0.52 -2.82 -10.74
CA ILE A 18 0.82 -1.73 -9.81
C ILE A 18 2.21 -1.94 -9.23
N LYS A 19 3.22 -1.24 -9.75
CA LYS A 19 4.61 -1.36 -9.25
C LYS A 19 4.89 -0.57 -7.97
N ARG A 20 4.11 0.47 -7.68
CA ARG A 20 4.34 1.35 -6.51
C ARG A 20 3.06 1.98 -6.02
N ALA A 21 2.89 2.01 -4.70
CA ALA A 21 1.81 2.71 -4.02
C ALA A 21 2.38 3.70 -2.99
N LYS A 22 1.81 4.91 -2.93
CA LYS A 22 2.06 5.89 -1.88
C LYS A 22 0.86 5.91 -0.95
N ILE A 23 1.06 5.57 0.32
CA ILE A 23 0.00 5.43 1.30
C ILE A 23 0.22 6.46 2.42
N LYS A 24 -0.87 7.11 2.83
CA LYS A 24 -0.90 8.03 3.96
C LYS A 24 -1.76 7.41 5.07
N ALA A 25 -1.14 7.10 6.20
CA ALA A 25 -1.79 6.59 7.39
C ALA A 25 -1.92 7.70 8.44
N LYS A 26 -3.11 7.85 9.02
CA LYS A 26 -3.39 8.83 10.07
C LYS A 26 -3.81 8.11 11.35
N PHE A 27 -3.00 8.24 12.39
CA PHE A 27 -3.31 7.81 13.75
C PHE A 27 -4.10 8.91 14.45
N ARG A 28 -5.30 8.58 14.92
CA ARG A 28 -6.10 9.49 15.74
C ARG A 28 -5.43 9.69 17.10
N SER A 29 -5.66 10.86 17.69
CA SER A 29 -5.29 11.12 19.09
C SER A 29 -6.07 10.17 20.00
N ASN A 30 -5.39 9.54 20.96
CA ASN A 30 -6.01 8.76 22.01
C ASN A 30 -5.30 9.02 23.34
N ALA A 31 -6.06 9.21 24.42
CA ALA A 31 -5.57 9.33 25.79
C ALA A 31 -4.34 10.25 25.97
N GLY A 32 -4.37 11.46 25.40
CA GLY A 32 -3.30 12.46 25.54
C GLY A 32 -2.13 12.32 24.54
N GLN A 33 -2.13 11.30 23.68
CA GLN A 33 -1.14 11.18 22.61
C GLN A 33 -1.53 12.01 21.38
N ARG A 34 -0.59 12.82 20.88
CA ARG A 34 -0.80 13.65 19.68
C ARG A 34 -1.09 12.78 18.45
N ALA A 35 -2.05 13.21 17.63
CA ALA A 35 -2.32 12.60 16.34
C ALA A 35 -1.05 12.59 15.46
N LYS A 36 -0.82 11.47 14.76
CA LYS A 36 0.36 11.28 13.93
C LYS A 36 -0.04 10.91 12.52
N GLU A 37 0.58 11.56 11.55
CA GLU A 37 0.44 11.22 10.13
C GLU A 37 1.75 10.62 9.64
N ILE A 38 1.67 9.50 8.92
CA ILE A 38 2.81 8.80 8.34
C ILE A 38 2.50 8.58 6.87
N THR A 39 3.37 9.08 6.01
CA THR A 39 3.32 8.80 4.56
C THR A 39 4.47 7.86 4.24
N PHE A 40 4.17 6.76 3.56
CA PHE A 40 5.15 5.76 3.17
C PHE A 40 4.86 5.24 1.76
N PHE A 41 5.88 4.61 1.17
CA PHE A 41 5.80 3.92 -0.10
C PHE A 41 5.93 2.41 0.08
N LEU A 42 5.16 1.68 -0.72
CA LEU A 42 5.32 0.27 -1.04
C LEU A 42 5.69 0.17 -2.53
N ALA A 43 6.68 -0.62 -2.87
CA ALA A 43 7.11 -0.88 -4.24
C ALA A 43 7.40 -2.37 -4.41
N ALA A 44 7.01 -2.92 -5.55
CA ALA A 44 7.39 -4.27 -5.93
C ALA A 44 8.88 -4.33 -6.34
N PRO A 45 9.57 -5.46 -6.16
CA PRO A 45 9.10 -6.66 -5.48
C PRO A 45 9.21 -6.56 -3.95
N ASN A 46 10.12 -5.77 -3.37
CA ASN A 46 10.33 -5.75 -1.90
C ASN A 46 10.64 -4.35 -1.34
N GLY A 47 10.26 -3.28 -2.04
CA GLY A 47 10.50 -1.91 -1.60
C GLY A 47 9.51 -1.46 -0.53
N CYS A 48 10.00 -1.12 0.66
CA CYS A 48 9.18 -0.51 1.72
C CYS A 48 9.97 0.54 2.49
N THR A 49 9.32 1.65 2.84
CA THR A 49 9.93 2.73 3.65
C THR A 49 9.55 2.63 5.14
N LEU A 50 8.90 1.54 5.55
CA LEU A 50 8.48 1.32 6.94
C LEU A 50 9.60 0.64 7.75
N ASN A 51 10.23 1.42 8.63
CA ASN A 51 11.18 0.96 9.65
C ASN A 51 10.54 0.14 10.80
N GLU A 52 11.36 -0.39 11.70
CA GLU A 52 10.94 -1.17 12.89
C GLU A 52 10.59 -0.29 14.10
N ILE A 53 9.69 0.68 13.90
CA ILE A 53 9.20 1.55 14.99
C ILE A 53 7.73 1.24 15.32
N PRO A 54 7.23 1.53 16.54
CA PRO A 54 5.91 1.10 16.98
C PRO A 54 4.78 1.44 16.00
N HIS A 55 4.72 2.68 15.50
CA HIS A 55 3.70 3.08 14.53
C HIS A 55 3.82 2.35 13.19
N HIS A 56 5.04 2.08 12.73
CA HIS A 56 5.27 1.37 11.47
C HIS A 56 4.90 -0.10 11.60
N ASN A 57 5.17 -0.74 12.73
CA ASN A 57 4.78 -2.13 12.98
C ASN A 57 3.25 -2.28 13.01
N VAL A 58 2.53 -1.30 13.56
CA VAL A 58 1.06 -1.24 13.45
C VAL A 58 0.63 -1.18 11.99
N ILE A 59 1.22 -0.30 11.18
CA ILE A 59 0.92 -0.20 9.75
C ILE A 59 1.20 -1.53 9.03
N LYS A 60 2.37 -2.14 9.23
CA LYS A 60 2.75 -3.44 8.64
C LYS A 60 1.70 -4.50 8.92
N ARG A 61 1.21 -4.59 10.16
CA ARG A 61 0.12 -5.51 10.53
C ARG A 61 -1.16 -5.29 9.72
N TYR A 62 -1.55 -4.04 9.48
CA TYR A 62 -2.71 -3.72 8.64
C TYR A 62 -2.47 -4.05 7.16
N LEU A 63 -1.28 -3.75 6.63
CA LEU A 63 -0.91 -4.08 5.25
C LEU A 63 -0.95 -5.59 4.99
N SER A 64 -0.43 -6.38 5.92
CA SER A 64 -0.49 -7.84 5.86
C SER A 64 -1.94 -8.34 5.89
N LYS A 65 -2.77 -7.81 6.82
CA LYS A 65 -4.20 -8.15 6.90
C LYS A 65 -4.98 -7.81 5.62
N TRP A 66 -4.64 -6.72 4.96
CA TRP A 66 -5.28 -6.31 3.71
C TRP A 66 -4.70 -7.00 2.47
N GLY A 67 -3.68 -7.86 2.63
CA GLY A 67 -3.07 -8.58 1.52
C GLY A 67 -2.17 -7.73 0.63
N PHE A 68 -1.80 -6.51 1.03
CA PHE A 68 -0.88 -5.66 0.25
C PHE A 68 0.50 -6.32 0.09
N GLU A 69 0.95 -7.07 1.10
CA GLU A 69 2.22 -7.80 1.02
C GLU A 69 2.16 -8.91 -0.04
N LYS A 70 1.05 -9.63 -0.15
CA LYS A 70 0.89 -10.69 -1.15
C LYS A 70 0.76 -10.15 -2.57
N ASN A 71 0.02 -9.05 -2.72
CA ASN A 71 -0.32 -8.52 -4.04
C ASN A 71 0.72 -7.56 -4.62
N LEU A 72 1.53 -6.89 -3.78
CA LEU A 72 2.52 -5.90 -4.23
C LEU A 72 3.96 -6.21 -3.81
N LEU A 73 4.19 -7.04 -2.78
CA LEU A 73 5.53 -7.30 -2.24
C LEU A 73 6.04 -8.73 -2.49
N LEU A 74 5.29 -9.56 -3.22
CA LEU A 74 5.69 -10.94 -3.51
C LEU A 74 5.65 -11.30 -4.99
N GLN A 75 5.17 -10.41 -5.86
CA GLN A 75 5.30 -10.61 -7.30
C GLN A 75 6.73 -10.26 -7.71
N GLU A 76 7.61 -11.26 -7.66
CA GLU A 76 8.68 -11.35 -8.65
C GLU A 76 8.04 -11.32 -10.03
N ASP A 77 8.66 -10.57 -10.95
CA ASP A 77 8.38 -10.66 -12.38
C ASP A 77 8.53 -12.14 -12.77
N ALA A 78 7.42 -12.89 -12.82
CA ALA A 78 7.35 -14.15 -13.54
C ALA A 78 7.32 -13.79 -15.04
N ALA A 79 8.49 -13.43 -15.56
CA ALA A 79 8.76 -13.16 -16.96
C ALA A 79 10.01 -13.94 -17.38
#